data_AF-A0A2V8QMR2-F1
#
_entry.id   AF-A0A2V8QMR2-F1
#
_cell.length_a   1.000
_cell.length_b   1.000
_cell.length_c   1.000
_cell.angle_alpha   90.00
_cell.angle_beta   90.00
_cell.angle_gamma   90.00
#
_symmetry.space_group_name_H-M   'P 1'
#
loop_
_entity.id
_entity.type
_entity.pdbx_description
1 polymer ?
#
loop_
_entity_poly.entity_id
_entity_poly.type
_entity_poly.pdbx_seq_one_letter_code
_entity_poly.pdbx_strand_id
1 'polypeptide(L)'
;MVRVRKNANSLTAGERDRLVAAFAQLNNQGAGRFADFRDMHTNVSSPQAHGAPGFLPWHRAYLLDLERELQSIDPSVALPYWRFDQASPNIFTREFFGVSDSIGTVQFSATNPLQFWRTDGVPGINRRPFF
;
A
#
# COMPACT_ATOMS: atom_id res chain seq x y z
N MET A 1 3.18 21.75 2.76
CA MET A 1 3.77 21.76 1.41
C MET A 1 2.89 20.92 0.50
N VAL A 2 2.56 21.37 -0.71
CA VAL A 2 1.80 20.56 -1.67
C VAL A 2 2.72 19.47 -2.21
N ARG A 3 2.33 18.19 -2.09
CA ARG A 3 3.12 17.04 -2.57
C ARG A 3 2.61 16.54 -3.92
N VAL A 4 3.54 16.15 -4.78
CA VAL A 4 3.27 15.62 -6.13
C VAL A 4 3.25 14.09 -6.04
N ARG A 5 2.11 13.48 -6.36
CA ARG A 5 2.01 12.03 -6.53
C ARG A 5 2.68 11.64 -7.84
N LYS A 6 3.67 10.75 -7.78
CA LYS A 6 4.46 10.28 -8.94
C LYS A 6 3.99 8.91 -9.41
N ASN A 7 4.32 8.57 -10.65
CA ASN A 7 4.19 7.18 -11.10
C ASN A 7 5.14 6.31 -10.24
N ALA A 8 4.63 5.23 -9.67
CA ALA A 8 5.39 4.27 -8.87
C ALA A 8 6.59 3.71 -9.66
N ASN A 9 6.44 3.56 -10.98
CA ASN A 9 7.50 3.05 -11.85
C ASN A 9 8.70 4.01 -12.00
N SER A 10 8.53 5.29 -11.64
CA SER A 10 9.56 6.34 -11.74
C SER A 10 10.04 6.85 -10.39
N LEU A 11 9.70 6.18 -9.29
CA LEU A 11 10.26 6.54 -7.99
C LEU A 11 11.76 6.27 -7.97
N THR A 12 12.51 7.18 -7.36
CA THR A 12 13.90 6.90 -7.00
C THR A 12 13.96 5.82 -5.93
N ALA A 13 15.11 5.16 -5.77
CA ALA A 13 15.32 4.17 -4.72
C ALA A 13 14.99 4.74 -3.32
N GLY A 14 15.46 5.95 -3.00
CA GLY A 14 15.18 6.58 -1.70
C GLY A 14 13.70 6.92 -1.49
N GLU A 15 12.95 7.29 -2.53
CA GLU A 15 11.50 7.52 -2.42
C GLU A 15 10.74 6.22 -2.18
N ARG A 16 11.11 5.15 -2.92
CA ARG A 16 10.58 3.81 -2.69
C ARG A 16 10.86 3.34 -1.26
N ASP A 17 12.09 3.47 -0.80
CA ASP A 17 12.54 2.96 0.50
C ASP A 17 11.81 3.67 1.65
N ARG A 18 11.65 5.00 1.59
CA ARG A 18 10.84 5.76 2.56
C ARG A 18 9.37 5.35 2.54
N LEU A 19 8.80 5.11 1.36
CA LEU A 19 7.42 4.66 1.22
C LEU A 19 7.19 3.29 1.87
N VAL A 20 8.03 2.29 1.56
CA VAL A 20 7.86 0.93 2.13
C VAL A 20 8.17 0.90 3.63
N ALA A 21 9.12 1.71 4.10
CA ALA A 21 9.39 1.86 5.53
C ALA A 21 8.19 2.46 6.27
N ALA A 22 7.59 3.54 5.75
CA ALA A 22 6.41 4.16 6.35
C ALA A 22 5.22 3.19 6.39
N PHE A 23 4.98 2.43 5.32
CA PHE A 23 3.93 1.39 5.33
C PHE A 23 4.19 0.30 6.35
N ALA A 24 5.43 -0.21 6.44
CA ALA A 24 5.78 -1.24 7.41
C ALA A 24 5.60 -0.74 8.85
N GLN A 25 5.97 0.51 9.13
CA GLN A 25 5.76 1.13 10.44
C GLN A 25 4.27 1.36 10.74
N LEU A 26 3.48 1.81 9.76
CA LEU A 26 2.03 1.98 9.92
C LEU A 26 1.32 0.65 10.18
N ASN A 27 1.78 -0.43 9.54
CA ASN A 27 1.29 -1.79 9.79
C ASN A 27 1.75 -2.33 11.14
N ASN A 28 2.98 -2.03 11.57
CA ASN A 28 3.59 -2.48 12.82
C ASN A 28 3.38 -3.99 13.06
N GLN A 29 3.72 -4.81 12.07
CA GLN A 29 3.51 -6.28 12.11
C GLN A 29 2.06 -6.67 12.47
N GLY A 30 1.09 -5.92 11.95
CA GLY A 30 -0.34 -6.15 12.16
C GLY A 30 -0.91 -5.54 13.45
N ALA A 31 -0.10 -4.93 14.30
CA ALA A 31 -0.55 -4.25 15.52
C ALA A 31 -0.75 -2.73 15.34
N GLY A 32 -0.50 -2.20 14.13
CA GLY A 32 -0.55 -0.78 13.84
C GLY A 32 -1.86 -0.31 13.21
N ARG A 33 -1.96 1.01 13.02
CA ARG A 33 -3.17 1.70 12.52
C ARG A 33 -3.58 1.33 11.10
N PHE A 34 -2.74 0.62 10.35
CA PHE A 34 -3.17 0.07 9.06
C PHE A 34 -4.42 -0.82 9.17
N ALA A 35 -4.62 -1.48 10.33
CA ALA A 35 -5.82 -2.25 10.62
C ALA A 35 -7.11 -1.43 10.49
N ASP A 36 -7.10 -0.17 10.95
CA ASP A 36 -8.27 0.72 10.88
C ASP A 36 -8.65 1.02 9.43
N PHE A 37 -7.67 1.26 8.56
CA PHE A 37 -7.87 1.49 7.12
C PHE A 37 -8.45 0.26 6.44
N ARG A 38 -7.90 -0.93 6.74
CA ARG A 38 -8.44 -2.21 6.25
C ARG A 38 -9.89 -2.39 6.69
N ASP A 39 -10.17 -2.25 7.98
CA ASP A 39 -11.50 -2.51 8.56
C ASP A 39 -12.53 -1.53 8.03
N MET A 40 -12.15 -0.26 7.83
CA MET A 40 -12.99 0.72 7.18
C MET A 40 -13.42 0.24 5.79
N HIS A 41 -12.50 -0.30 5.00
CA HIS A 41 -12.77 -0.76 3.64
C HIS A 41 -13.52 -2.10 3.54
N THR A 42 -13.52 -2.93 4.59
CA THR A 42 -14.19 -4.26 4.59
C THR A 42 -15.48 -4.33 5.39
N ASN A 43 -15.77 -3.33 6.24
CA ASN A 43 -16.92 -3.33 7.13
C ASN A 43 -18.08 -2.46 6.57
N VAL A 44 -18.89 -1.88 7.47
CA VAL A 44 -20.12 -1.11 7.19
C VAL A 44 -19.97 0.06 6.23
N SER A 45 -18.74 0.53 5.97
CA SER A 45 -18.50 1.63 5.04
C SER A 45 -18.34 1.16 3.57
N SER A 46 -18.11 -0.14 3.34
CA SER A 46 -17.92 -0.71 1.99
C SER A 46 -19.07 -0.41 1.02
N PRO A 47 -20.36 -0.49 1.40
CA PRO A 47 -21.48 -0.10 0.52
C PRO A 47 -21.55 1.39 0.20
N GLN A 48 -20.93 2.26 1.01
CA GLN A 48 -20.82 3.69 0.72
C GLN A 48 -19.62 3.96 -0.21
N ALA A 49 -18.58 3.14 -0.09
CA ALA A 49 -17.37 3.19 -0.88
C ALA A 49 -17.54 2.59 -2.28
N HIS A 50 -18.45 1.64 -2.49
CA HIS A 50 -18.59 0.88 -3.74
C HIS A 50 -20.05 0.81 -4.22
N GLY A 51 -20.25 0.74 -5.54
CA GLY A 51 -21.59 0.56 -6.13
C GLY A 51 -22.52 1.77 -6.03
N ALA A 52 -22.01 2.92 -5.54
CA ALA A 52 -22.77 4.15 -5.34
C ALA A 52 -21.99 5.38 -5.84
N PRO A 53 -22.65 6.54 -6.05
CA PRO A 53 -22.00 7.78 -6.51
C PRO A 53 -20.87 8.29 -5.60
N GLY A 54 -20.84 7.83 -4.35
CA GLY A 54 -19.78 8.12 -3.38
C GLY A 54 -18.42 7.49 -3.70
N PHE A 55 -18.33 6.56 -4.66
CA PHE A 55 -17.12 5.79 -4.94
C PHE A 55 -15.86 6.66 -5.09
N LEU A 56 -15.89 7.64 -6.00
CA LEU A 56 -14.73 8.51 -6.25
C LEU A 56 -14.36 9.41 -5.07
N PRO A 57 -15.28 10.18 -4.47
CA PRO A 57 -14.93 11.05 -3.35
C PRO A 57 -14.53 10.25 -2.10
N TRP A 58 -15.15 9.11 -1.83
CA TRP A 58 -14.82 8.25 -0.69
C TRP A 58 -13.38 7.74 -0.79
N HIS A 59 -12.99 7.16 -1.93
CA HIS A 59 -11.63 6.66 -2.13
C HIS A 59 -10.59 7.78 -2.13
N ARG A 60 -10.93 8.97 -2.65
CA ARG A 60 -10.04 10.13 -2.56
C ARG A 60 -9.79 10.55 -1.12
N ALA A 61 -10.83 10.59 -0.28
CA ALA A 61 -10.70 10.92 1.13
C ALA A 61 -9.90 9.84 1.89
N TYR A 62 -10.20 8.56 1.65
CA TYR A 62 -9.47 7.42 2.21
C TYR A 62 -7.96 7.48 1.90
N LEU A 63 -7.59 7.70 0.63
CA LEU A 63 -6.19 7.81 0.24
C LEU A 63 -5.51 9.07 0.78
N LEU A 64 -6.25 10.18 0.94
CA LEU A 64 -5.72 11.39 1.56
C LEU A 64 -5.40 11.16 3.04
N ASP A 65 -6.27 10.46 3.76
CA ASP A 65 -6.07 10.14 5.16
C ASP A 65 -4.89 9.16 5.35
N LEU A 66 -4.84 8.10 4.54
CA LEU A 66 -3.70 7.17 4.53
C LEU A 66 -2.38 7.90 4.25
N GLU A 67 -2.35 8.81 3.27
CA GLU A 67 -1.16 9.59 2.95
C GLU A 67 -0.73 10.49 4.12
N ARG A 68 -1.67 11.09 4.85
CA ARG A 68 -1.38 11.90 6.05
C ARG A 68 -0.78 11.07 7.18
N GLU A 69 -1.27 9.85 7.37
CA GLU A 69 -0.72 8.93 8.38
C GLU A 69 0.70 8.50 8.03
N LEU A 70 0.96 8.18 6.76
CA LEU A 70 2.34 7.92 6.29
C LEU A 70 3.24 9.15 6.43
N GLN A 71 2.70 10.36 6.22
CA GLN A 71 3.45 11.62 6.39
C GLN A 71 3.74 11.97 7.85
N SER A 72 2.93 11.50 8.80
CA SER A 72 3.22 11.62 10.22
C SER A 72 4.46 10.81 10.62
N ILE A 73 4.74 9.74 9.89
CA ILE A 73 5.95 8.92 10.01
C ILE A 73 7.11 9.55 9.24
N ASP A 74 6.90 9.93 7.99
CA ASP A 74 7.90 10.60 7.15
C ASP A 74 7.27 11.71 6.27
N PRO A 75 7.48 13.00 6.60
CA PRO A 75 6.86 14.14 5.88
C PRO A 75 7.26 14.30 4.40
N SER A 76 8.23 13.50 3.91
CA SER A 76 8.62 13.47 2.50
C SER A 76 7.81 12.47 1.66
N VAL A 77 7.07 11.55 2.29
CA VAL A 77 6.29 10.52 1.60
C VAL A 77 5.05 11.12 0.93
N ALA A 78 4.78 10.64 -0.28
CA ALA A 78 3.53 10.85 -1.00
C ALA A 78 3.14 9.51 -1.64
N LEU A 79 1.84 9.22 -1.67
CA LEU A 79 1.34 8.01 -2.31
C LEU A 79 1.63 8.08 -3.82
N PRO A 80 2.32 7.09 -4.40
CA PRO A 80 2.47 7.03 -5.84
C PRO A 80 1.18 6.50 -6.49
N TYR A 81 1.08 6.63 -7.80
CA TYR A 81 0.07 5.94 -8.61
C TYR A 81 0.72 4.88 -9.49
N TRP A 82 -0.03 3.84 -9.83
CA TRP A 82 0.38 2.84 -10.82
C TRP A 82 -0.33 3.11 -12.15
N ARG A 83 0.46 3.37 -13.21
CA ARG A 83 -0.03 3.33 -14.60
C ARG A 83 -0.19 1.88 -15.05
N PHE A 84 -1.37 1.33 -14.81
CA PHE A 84 -1.70 -0.07 -15.08
C PHE A 84 -1.78 -0.41 -16.57
N ASP A 85 -1.92 0.61 -17.41
CA ASP A 85 -1.93 0.52 -18.88
C ASP A 85 -0.52 0.40 -19.49
N GLN A 86 0.53 0.40 -18.65
CA GLN A 86 1.93 0.36 -19.07
C GLN A 86 2.71 -0.72 -18.33
N ALA A 87 3.82 -1.17 -18.93
CA ALA A 87 4.74 -2.07 -18.25
C ALA A 87 5.25 -1.44 -16.95
N SER A 88 5.24 -2.22 -15.87
CA SER A 88 5.61 -1.78 -14.52
C SER A 88 6.81 -2.55 -13.96
N PRO A 89 7.97 -2.55 -14.63
CA PRO A 89 9.13 -3.38 -14.24
C PRO A 89 9.69 -3.02 -12.86
N ASN A 90 9.43 -1.80 -12.35
CA ASN A 90 10.00 -1.33 -11.09
C ASN A 90 9.03 -1.45 -9.90
N ILE A 91 7.76 -1.79 -10.12
CA ILE A 91 6.74 -1.84 -9.04
C ILE A 91 6.76 -3.20 -8.34
N PHE A 92 6.77 -4.28 -9.12
CA PHE A 92 6.72 -5.66 -8.64
C PHE A 92 8.12 -6.26 -8.61
N THR A 93 8.98 -5.69 -7.77
CA THR A 93 10.33 -6.22 -7.47
C THR A 93 10.43 -6.56 -5.99
N ARG A 94 11.43 -7.36 -5.61
CA ARG A 94 11.64 -7.75 -4.21
C ARG A 94 11.93 -6.55 -3.29
N GLU A 95 12.45 -5.46 -3.85
CA GLU A 95 12.82 -4.23 -3.16
C GLU A 95 11.62 -3.28 -3.00
N PHE A 96 10.52 -3.46 -3.75
CA PHE A 96 9.34 -2.63 -3.67
C PHE A 96 8.12 -3.41 -3.15
N PHE A 97 7.08 -3.60 -3.95
CA PHE A 97 5.86 -4.30 -3.51
C PHE A 97 5.97 -5.83 -3.63
N GLY A 98 7.15 -6.38 -3.91
CA GLY A 98 7.42 -7.81 -3.90
C GLY A 98 6.95 -8.55 -5.16
N VAL A 99 7.47 -9.76 -5.33
CA VAL A 99 7.21 -10.66 -6.47
C VAL A 99 6.45 -11.88 -5.95
N SER A 100 5.34 -12.23 -6.58
CA SER A 100 4.59 -13.44 -6.23
C SER A 100 5.30 -14.70 -6.73
N ASP A 101 5.33 -15.74 -5.90
CA ASP A 101 5.69 -17.09 -6.34
C ASP A 101 4.54 -17.78 -7.09
N SER A 102 4.74 -19.04 -7.49
CA SER A 102 3.74 -19.82 -8.25
C SER A 102 2.42 -20.05 -7.51
N ILE A 103 2.42 -19.89 -6.18
CA ILE A 103 1.22 -20.01 -5.35
C ILE A 103 0.79 -18.64 -4.80
N GLY A 104 1.25 -17.53 -5.37
CA GLY A 104 0.81 -16.17 -5.03
C GLY A 104 1.40 -15.58 -3.75
N THR A 105 2.28 -16.28 -3.03
CA THR A 105 2.96 -15.71 -1.85
C THR A 105 3.96 -14.66 -2.31
N VAL A 106 3.83 -13.45 -1.80
CA VAL A 106 4.71 -12.33 -2.17
C VAL A 106 6.04 -12.44 -1.44
N GLN A 107 7.11 -12.44 -2.21
CA GLN A 107 8.50 -12.51 -1.77
C GLN A 107 9.14 -11.12 -1.81
N PHE A 108 9.90 -10.81 -0.76
CA PHE A 108 10.60 -9.54 -0.57
C PHE A 108 12.11 -9.77 -0.44
N SER A 109 12.92 -8.72 -0.63
CA SER A 109 14.34 -8.78 -0.28
C SER A 109 14.49 -8.78 1.25
N ALA A 110 15.60 -9.32 1.77
CA ALA A 110 15.88 -9.32 3.21
C ALA A 110 15.98 -7.90 3.82
N THR A 111 16.15 -6.87 3.00
CA THR A 111 16.20 -5.46 3.42
C THR A 111 14.85 -4.74 3.32
N ASN A 112 13.86 -5.35 2.68
CA ASN A 112 12.55 -4.73 2.52
C ASN A 112 11.70 -4.98 3.79
N PRO A 113 11.25 -3.92 4.49
CA PRO A 113 10.57 -4.07 5.77
C PRO A 113 9.16 -4.68 5.64
N LEU A 114 8.58 -4.70 4.43
CA LEU A 114 7.31 -5.39 4.16
C LEU A 114 7.42 -6.92 4.29
N GLN A 115 8.61 -7.49 4.40
CA GLN A 115 8.78 -8.93 4.70
C GLN A 115 8.13 -9.35 6.03
N PHE A 116 7.91 -8.40 6.95
CA PHE A 116 7.25 -8.63 8.25
C PHE A 116 5.77 -8.20 8.26
N TRP A 117 5.21 -7.91 7.09
CA TRP A 117 3.80 -7.53 6.97
C TRP A 117 2.88 -8.59 7.59
N ARG A 118 1.88 -8.14 8.33
CA ARG A 118 0.80 -8.99 8.85
C ARG A 118 -0.55 -8.31 8.64
N THR A 119 -1.55 -9.09 8.26
CA THR A 119 -2.95 -8.69 8.30
C THR A 119 -3.79 -9.86 8.79
N ASP A 120 -4.83 -9.59 9.57
CA ASP A 120 -5.80 -10.61 10.01
C ASP A 120 -5.15 -11.77 10.77
N GLY A 121 -4.09 -11.47 11.52
CA GLY A 121 -3.26 -12.45 12.24
C GLY A 121 -2.31 -13.27 11.35
N VAL A 122 -2.39 -13.14 10.03
CA VAL A 122 -1.62 -13.90 9.05
C VAL A 122 -0.35 -13.13 8.63
N PRO A 123 0.84 -13.75 8.72
CA PRO A 123 2.07 -13.16 8.19
C PRO A 123 2.17 -13.27 6.66
N GLY A 124 2.80 -12.26 6.07
CA GLY A 124 3.04 -12.15 4.64
C GLY A 124 1.89 -11.53 3.86
N ILE A 125 2.05 -11.50 2.54
CA ILE A 125 1.06 -11.02 1.59
C ILE A 125 0.80 -12.13 0.58
N ASN A 126 -0.46 -12.40 0.29
CA ASN A 126 -0.87 -13.36 -0.73
C ASN A 126 -1.64 -12.62 -1.84
N ARG A 127 -1.19 -12.78 -3.09
CA ARG A 127 -1.83 -12.23 -4.30
C ARG A 127 -2.40 -13.36 -5.13
N ARG A 128 -3.50 -13.94 -4.66
CA ARG A 128 -4.31 -14.88 -5.44
C ARG A 128 -5.57 -14.18 -5.94
N PRO A 129 -6.00 -14.45 -7.18
CA PRO A 129 -7.36 -14.10 -7.58
C PRO A 129 -8.35 -14.85 -6.68
N PHE A 130 -9.36 -14.15 -6.17
CA PHE A 130 -10.57 -14.79 -5.68
C PHE A 130 -11.45 -15.04 -6.92
N PHE A 131 -11.48 -16.28 -7.38
CA PHE A 131 -12.47 -16.79 -8.34
C PHE A 131 -13.46 -17.69 -7.61
#